data_AF-B9K8E8-F1
#
_entry.id   AF-B9K8E8-F1
#
_cell.length_a   1.000
_cell.length_b   1.000
_cell.length_c   1.000
_cell.angle_alpha   90.00
_cell.angle_beta   90.00
_cell.angle_gamma   90.00
#
_symmetry.space_group_name_H-M   'P 1'
#
loop_
_entity.id
_entity.type
_entity.pdbx_description
1 polymer ?
#
loop_
_entity_poly.entity_id
_entity_poly.type
_entity_poly.pdbx_seq_one_letter_code
_entity_poly.pdbx_strand_id
1 'polypeptide(L)'
;MRGKILIFLHAHLPYVHHPEYDHFLEERWLFEAITETYIPLLMMFDEIDDFRLTMSITPPLMEMLSSRDLHEKYKKHMEKLIELADKEVERTKSEHPLKHKMAKFYREHFEKVLNVFLSYDGNILDGFKKHQETGKLEIVTCNATHAFLPLYQMYPEVVNAQISVGVKNYEKHMEKHPGGSGLPSAVIIRGWTCILPRTT
;
A
#
# COMPACT_ATOMS: atom_id res chain seq x y z
N MET A 1 -3.54 28.14 21.89
CA MET A 1 -2.78 27.05 21.25
C MET A 1 -3.76 26.21 20.45
N ARG A 2 -3.40 25.75 19.24
CA ARG A 2 -4.20 24.78 18.49
C ARG A 2 -3.67 23.37 18.80
N GLY A 3 -4.57 22.43 19.06
CA GLY A 3 -4.20 21.02 19.26
C GLY A 3 -3.59 20.44 17.99
N LYS A 4 -2.65 19.49 18.14
CA LYS A 4 -2.06 18.75 17.01
C LYS A 4 -2.83 17.44 16.84
N ILE A 5 -3.29 17.18 15.61
CA ILE A 5 -3.91 15.91 15.24
C ILE A 5 -2.89 15.14 14.40
N LEU A 6 -2.68 13.87 14.75
CA LEU A 6 -1.87 12.94 13.98
C LEU A 6 -2.78 11.84 13.46
N ILE A 7 -2.93 11.76 12.13
CA ILE A 7 -3.63 10.66 11.48
C ILE A 7 -2.58 9.61 11.10
N PHE A 8 -2.81 8.37 11.54
CA PHE A 8 -1.95 7.23 11.26
C PHE A 8 -2.72 6.16 10.49
N LEU A 9 -2.25 5.78 9.29
CA LEU A 9 -2.82 4.68 8.50
C LEU A 9 -1.91 3.45 8.52
N HIS A 10 -2.47 2.27 8.78
CA HIS A 10 -1.72 1.02 8.75
C HIS A 10 -2.05 0.22 7.47
N ALA A 11 -1.16 0.24 6.47
CA ALA A 11 -1.30 -0.54 5.25
C ALA A 11 -0.55 -1.87 5.34
N HIS A 12 -1.30 -2.96 5.41
CA HIS A 12 -0.80 -4.32 5.53
C HIS A 12 -1.67 -5.31 4.77
N LEU A 13 -1.00 -6.27 4.12
CA LEU A 13 -1.56 -7.54 3.68
C LEU A 13 -0.52 -8.64 3.95
N PRO A 14 -0.95 -9.88 4.26
CA PRO A 14 -0.04 -11.01 4.33
C PRO A 14 0.61 -11.25 2.96
N TYR A 15 1.83 -11.80 2.95
CA TYR A 15 2.49 -12.13 1.68
C TYR A 15 1.74 -13.26 0.97
N VAL A 16 1.15 -12.93 -0.19
CA VAL A 16 0.43 -13.86 -1.06
C VAL A 16 0.96 -13.67 -2.47
N HIS A 17 1.72 -14.64 -2.96
CA HIS A 17 2.24 -14.65 -4.32
C HIS A 17 2.34 -16.10 -4.80
N HIS A 18 1.54 -16.43 -5.81
CA HIS A 18 1.45 -17.76 -6.40
C HIS A 18 1.76 -17.68 -7.90
N PRO A 19 3.04 -17.59 -8.29
CA PRO A 19 3.44 -17.49 -9.70
C PRO A 19 3.09 -18.74 -10.52
N GLU A 20 2.82 -19.87 -9.87
CA GLU A 20 2.41 -21.12 -10.50
C GLU A 20 0.99 -21.09 -11.08
N TYR A 21 0.16 -20.11 -10.68
CA TYR A 21 -1.20 -19.94 -11.19
C TYR A 21 -1.36 -18.59 -11.90
N ASP A 22 -2.02 -18.60 -13.06
CA ASP A 22 -2.39 -17.37 -13.78
C ASP A 22 -3.38 -16.50 -12.99
N HIS A 23 -4.22 -17.14 -12.17
CA HIS A 23 -5.19 -16.49 -11.28
C HIS A 23 -5.26 -17.27 -9.97
N PHE A 24 -5.13 -16.55 -8.85
CA PHE A 24 -5.30 -17.11 -7.52
C PHE A 24 -6.26 -16.22 -6.72
N LEU A 25 -7.17 -16.82 -5.95
CA LEU A 25 -8.28 -16.08 -5.34
C LEU A 25 -7.78 -15.04 -4.34
N GLU A 26 -6.78 -15.41 -3.56
CA GLU A 26 -6.20 -14.62 -2.47
C GLU A 26 -5.33 -13.46 -2.99
N GLU A 27 -4.79 -13.55 -4.22
CA GLU A 27 -4.09 -12.42 -4.86
C GLU A 27 -5.06 -11.25 -5.15
N ARG A 28 -6.36 -11.51 -5.25
CA ARG A 28 -7.37 -10.46 -5.44
C ARG A 28 -7.43 -9.47 -4.29
N TRP A 29 -7.09 -9.87 -3.06
CA TRP A 29 -7.05 -8.96 -1.93
C TRP A 29 -6.06 -7.83 -2.16
N LEU A 30 -4.91 -8.14 -2.76
CA LEU A 30 -3.92 -7.13 -3.15
C LEU A 30 -4.47 -6.23 -4.24
N PHE A 31 -5.09 -6.80 -5.28
CA PHE A 31 -5.62 -6.02 -6.41
C PHE A 31 -6.72 -5.06 -5.94
N GLU A 32 -7.66 -5.54 -5.13
CA GLU A 32 -8.71 -4.72 -4.54
C GLU A 32 -8.13 -3.61 -3.64
N ALA A 33 -7.11 -3.91 -2.82
CA ALA A 33 -6.46 -2.90 -1.99
C ALA A 33 -5.71 -1.83 -2.81
N ILE A 34 -5.07 -2.22 -3.92
CA ILE A 34 -4.43 -1.27 -4.85
C ILE A 34 -5.49 -0.35 -5.48
N THR A 35 -6.56 -0.92 -6.03
CA THR A 35 -7.63 -0.20 -6.73
C THR A 35 -8.42 0.73 -5.81
N GLU A 36 -8.82 0.24 -4.64
CA GLU A 36 -9.80 0.91 -3.78
C GLU A 36 -9.15 1.78 -2.69
N THR A 37 -7.86 1.58 -2.40
CA THR A 37 -7.17 2.30 -1.31
C THR A 37 -5.87 2.97 -1.76
N TYR A 38 -4.88 2.21 -2.24
CA TYR A 38 -3.53 2.75 -2.39
C TYR A 38 -3.41 3.76 -3.53
N ILE A 39 -3.97 3.46 -4.71
CA ILE A 39 -3.98 4.42 -5.83
C ILE A 39 -4.90 5.61 -5.53
N PRO A 40 -6.12 5.44 -4.98
CA PRO A 40 -6.94 6.56 -4.55
C PRO A 40 -6.26 7.48 -3.53
N LEU A 41 -5.45 6.94 -2.61
CA LEU A 41 -4.62 7.74 -1.69
C LEU A 41 -3.60 8.59 -2.47
N LEU A 42 -2.87 8.00 -3.43
CA LEU A 42 -1.92 8.74 -4.26
C LEU A 42 -2.61 9.85 -5.07
N MET A 43 -3.76 9.55 -5.67
CA MET A 43 -4.57 10.54 -6.38
C MET A 43 -4.99 11.69 -5.47
N MET A 44 -5.43 11.39 -4.24
CA MET A 44 -5.79 12.41 -3.27
C MET A 44 -4.58 13.25 -2.82
N PHE A 45 -3.41 12.63 -2.63
CA PHE A 45 -2.18 13.34 -2.28
C PHE A 45 -1.68 14.26 -3.40
N ASP A 46 -1.94 13.91 -4.66
CA ASP A 46 -1.65 14.76 -5.81
C ASP A 46 -2.65 15.92 -5.98
N GLU A 47 -3.90 15.73 -5.56
CA GLU A 47 -4.97 16.74 -5.69
C GLU A 47 -5.03 17.74 -4.52
N ILE A 48 -4.62 17.35 -3.31
CA ILE A 48 -4.69 18.21 -2.12
C ILE A 48 -3.45 19.11 -1.95
N ASP A 49 -3.67 20.41 -1.77
CA ASP A 49 -2.57 21.39 -1.67
C ASP A 49 -1.64 21.12 -0.48
N ASP A 50 -2.17 20.83 0.70
CA ASP A 50 -1.38 20.55 1.91
C ASP A 50 -2.06 19.50 2.79
N PHE A 51 -1.26 18.54 3.26
CA PHE A 51 -1.69 17.49 4.19
C PHE A 51 -0.53 17.06 5.07
N ARG A 52 -0.84 16.49 6.24
CA ARG A 52 0.13 15.78 7.07
C ARG A 52 -0.45 14.44 7.47
N LEU A 53 0.21 13.36 7.05
CA LEU A 53 -0.23 12.01 7.33
C LEU A 53 0.98 11.13 7.64
N THR A 54 0.81 10.20 8.58
CA THR A 54 1.78 9.13 8.80
C THR A 54 1.14 7.83 8.40
N MET A 55 1.89 6.95 7.74
CA MET A 55 1.41 5.61 7.46
C MET A 55 2.52 4.57 7.58
N SER A 56 2.15 3.34 7.89
CA SER A 56 3.05 2.21 7.69
C SER A 56 2.73 1.51 6.39
N ILE A 57 3.76 1.13 5.64
CA ILE A 57 3.64 0.13 4.57
C ILE A 57 4.47 -1.06 5.02
N THR A 58 3.82 -2.17 5.34
CA THR A 58 4.53 -3.32 5.92
C THR A 58 5.47 -3.99 4.91
N PRO A 59 6.57 -4.63 5.36
CA PRO A 59 7.50 -5.31 4.46
C PRO A 59 6.85 -6.34 3.52
N PRO A 60 5.91 -7.21 3.95
CA PRO A 60 5.21 -8.13 3.04
C PRO A 60 4.47 -7.41 1.91
N LEU A 61 3.81 -6.29 2.25
CA LEU A 61 3.10 -5.47 1.28
C LEU A 61 4.08 -4.79 0.30
N MET A 62 5.22 -4.27 0.79
CA MET A 62 6.25 -3.69 -0.09
C MET A 62 6.82 -4.73 -1.07
N GLU A 63 7.11 -5.96 -0.61
CA GLU A 63 7.58 -7.03 -1.49
C GLU A 63 6.54 -7.39 -2.56
N MET A 64 5.25 -7.43 -2.22
CA MET A 64 4.19 -7.67 -3.21
C MET A 64 4.03 -6.49 -4.18
N LEU A 65 4.02 -5.25 -3.68
CA LEU A 65 3.85 -4.04 -4.50
C LEU A 65 5.04 -3.74 -5.41
N SER A 66 6.19 -4.38 -5.22
CA SER A 66 7.38 -4.26 -6.08
C SER A 66 7.57 -5.46 -7.01
N SER A 67 6.74 -6.50 -6.89
CA SER A 67 6.84 -7.71 -7.70
C SER A 67 6.29 -7.47 -9.11
N ARG A 68 7.16 -7.57 -10.11
CA ARG A 68 6.78 -7.43 -11.53
C ARG A 68 5.73 -8.44 -11.99
N ASP A 69 5.76 -9.65 -11.44
CA ASP A 69 4.74 -10.66 -11.76
C ASP A 69 3.35 -10.22 -11.28
N LEU A 70 3.25 -9.71 -10.04
CA LEU A 70 2.01 -9.18 -9.50
C LEU A 70 1.56 -7.90 -10.22
N HIS A 71 2.50 -7.09 -10.73
CA HIS A 71 2.16 -5.94 -11.58
C HIS A 71 1.46 -6.35 -12.86
N GLU A 72 2.00 -7.34 -13.56
CA GLU A 72 1.40 -7.86 -14.79
C GLU A 72 0.04 -8.52 -14.54
N LYS A 73 -0.10 -9.27 -13.44
CA LYS A 73 -1.39 -9.84 -13.04
C LYS A 73 -2.41 -8.75 -12.69
N TYR A 74 -2.01 -7.71 -11.95
CA TYR A 74 -2.88 -6.58 -11.62
C TYR A 74 -3.31 -5.80 -12.87
N LYS A 75 -2.39 -5.54 -13.80
CA LYS A 75 -2.70 -4.89 -15.08
C LYS A 75 -3.76 -5.67 -15.85
N LYS A 76 -3.57 -6.98 -16.03
CA LYS A 76 -4.55 -7.86 -16.69
C LYS A 76 -5.88 -7.89 -15.95
N HIS A 77 -5.86 -7.86 -14.61
CA HIS A 77 -7.06 -7.77 -13.78
C HIS A 77 -7.83 -6.47 -14.06
N MET A 78 -7.14 -5.33 -14.08
CA MET A 78 -7.75 -4.03 -14.36
C MET A 78 -8.30 -3.92 -15.78
N GLU A 79 -7.59 -4.43 -16.80
CA GLU A 79 -8.09 -4.48 -18.18
C GLU A 79 -9.41 -5.27 -18.27
N LYS A 80 -9.50 -6.42 -17.61
CA LYS A 80 -10.76 -7.20 -17.52
C LYS A 80 -11.87 -6.46 -16.77
N LEU A 81 -11.52 -5.71 -15.71
CA LEU A 81 -12.48 -4.94 -14.93
C LEU A 81 -13.03 -3.75 -15.72
N ILE A 82 -12.18 -3.09 -16.52
CA ILE A 82 -12.58 -2.02 -17.44
C ILE A 82 -13.48 -2.59 -18.55
N GLU A 83 -13.13 -3.74 -19.14
CA GLU A 83 -13.98 -4.43 -20.12
C GLU A 83 -15.37 -4.74 -19.54
N LEU A 84 -15.42 -5.22 -18.29
CA LEU A 84 -16.68 -5.44 -17.57
C LEU A 84 -17.44 -4.13 -17.36
N ALA A 85 -16.75 -3.05 -16.99
CA ALA A 85 -17.37 -1.74 -16.78
C ALA A 85 -17.97 -1.17 -18.07
N ASP A 86 -17.30 -1.33 -19.23
CA ASP A 86 -17.84 -0.95 -20.54
C ASP A 86 -19.12 -1.73 -20.87
N LYS A 87 -19.12 -3.06 -20.62
CA LYS A 87 -20.32 -3.90 -20.78
C LYS A 87 -21.46 -3.46 -19.85
N GLU A 88 -21.15 -3.07 -18.62
CA GLU A 88 -22.13 -2.55 -17.66
C GLU A 88 -22.69 -1.19 -18.08
N VAL A 89 -21.88 -0.31 -18.66
CA VAL A 89 -22.34 0.98 -19.22
C VAL A 89 -23.39 0.73 -20.31
N GLU A 90 -23.15 -0.22 -21.22
CA GLU A 90 -24.12 -0.59 -22.26
C GLU A 90 -25.39 -1.20 -21.66
N ARG A 91 -25.23 -2.22 -20.80
CA ARG A 91 -26.33 -2.97 -20.20
C ARG A 91 -27.28 -2.07 -19.41
N THR A 92 -26.74 -1.07 -18.72
CA THR A 92 -27.51 -0.21 -17.82
C THR A 92 -28.22 0.97 -18.51
N LYS A 93 -28.03 1.20 -19.83
CA LYS A 93 -28.60 2.36 -20.54
C LYS A 93 -30.12 2.51 -20.38
N SER A 94 -30.85 1.40 -20.39
CA SER A 94 -32.30 1.36 -20.23
C SER A 94 -32.78 1.06 -18.81
N GLU A 95 -31.85 0.96 -17.86
CA GLU A 95 -32.16 0.73 -16.45
C GLU A 95 -32.33 2.06 -15.69
N HIS A 96 -32.39 1.99 -14.35
CA HIS A 96 -32.52 3.16 -13.51
C HIS A 96 -31.38 4.18 -13.76
N PRO A 97 -31.67 5.49 -13.95
CA PRO A 97 -30.66 6.49 -14.32
C PRO A 97 -29.47 6.57 -13.35
N LEU A 98 -29.69 6.39 -12.05
CA LEU A 98 -28.61 6.34 -11.06
C LEU A 98 -27.67 5.15 -11.28
N LYS A 99 -28.20 3.97 -11.64
CA LYS A 99 -27.39 2.79 -11.92
C LYS A 99 -26.53 3.00 -13.16
N HIS A 100 -27.10 3.56 -14.23
CA HIS A 100 -26.35 3.91 -15.42
C HIS A 100 -25.27 4.98 -15.15
N LYS A 101 -25.58 5.98 -14.32
CA LYS A 101 -24.60 6.97 -13.87
C LYS A 101 -23.43 6.31 -13.12
N MET A 102 -23.70 5.33 -12.25
CA MET A 102 -22.66 4.60 -11.53
C MET A 102 -21.81 3.73 -12.44
N ALA A 103 -22.39 3.05 -13.44
CA ALA A 103 -21.62 2.28 -14.41
C ALA A 103 -20.59 3.15 -15.15
N LYS A 104 -21.01 4.35 -15.59
CA LYS A 104 -20.10 5.33 -16.23
C LYS A 104 -19.01 5.82 -15.28
N PHE A 105 -19.38 6.14 -14.04
CA PHE A 105 -18.41 6.54 -13.00
C PHE A 105 -17.34 5.45 -12.79
N TYR A 106 -17.74 4.19 -12.61
CA TYR A 106 -16.78 3.10 -12.37
C TYR A 106 -15.86 2.87 -13.56
N ARG A 107 -16.39 2.93 -14.79
CA ARG A 107 -15.58 2.83 -16.01
C ARG A 107 -14.49 3.92 -16.04
N GLU A 108 -14.87 5.18 -15.85
CA GLU A 108 -13.93 6.31 -15.81
C GLU A 108 -12.94 6.18 -14.63
N HIS A 109 -13.43 5.73 -13.47
CA HIS A 109 -12.61 5.55 -12.28
C HIS A 109 -11.54 4.47 -12.47
N PHE A 110 -11.91 3.29 -12.98
CA PHE A 110 -10.97 2.19 -13.21
C PHE A 110 -9.92 2.54 -14.27
N GLU A 111 -10.29 3.30 -15.31
CA GLU A 111 -9.32 3.85 -16.25
C GLU A 111 -8.35 4.82 -15.57
N LYS A 112 -8.84 5.74 -14.73
CA LYS A 112 -7.98 6.66 -13.98
C LYS A 112 -7.01 5.89 -13.07
N VAL A 113 -7.50 4.87 -12.37
CA VAL A 113 -6.69 4.01 -11.50
C VAL A 113 -5.59 3.31 -12.31
N LEU A 114 -5.93 2.66 -13.43
CA LEU A 114 -4.95 1.98 -14.27
C LEU A 114 -3.91 2.96 -14.85
N ASN A 115 -4.34 4.16 -15.27
CA ASN A 115 -3.42 5.17 -15.77
C ASN A 115 -2.42 5.65 -14.71
N VAL A 116 -2.85 5.83 -13.46
CA VAL A 116 -1.94 6.15 -12.36
C VAL A 116 -0.96 5.00 -12.11
N PHE A 117 -1.45 3.76 -12.09
CA PHE A 117 -0.59 2.58 -11.94
C PHE A 117 0.51 2.53 -13.01
N LEU A 118 0.13 2.73 -14.28
CA LEU A 118 1.06 2.74 -15.41
C LEU A 118 2.01 3.95 -15.40
N SER A 119 1.60 5.09 -14.86
CA SER A 119 2.48 6.27 -14.71
C SER A 119 3.67 6.03 -13.79
N TYR A 120 3.58 5.03 -12.91
CA TYR A 120 4.65 4.57 -12.03
C TYR A 120 5.30 3.26 -12.53
N ASP A 121 5.13 2.89 -13.79
CA ASP A 121 5.62 1.61 -14.36
C ASP A 121 5.19 0.38 -13.52
N GLY A 122 4.00 0.47 -12.91
CA GLY A 122 3.44 -0.54 -12.02
C GLY A 122 3.95 -0.51 -10.57
N ASN A 123 5.05 0.18 -10.27
CA ASN A 123 5.58 0.26 -8.91
C ASN A 123 5.05 1.48 -8.15
N ILE A 124 3.84 1.36 -7.59
CA ILE A 124 3.21 2.47 -6.86
C ILE A 124 3.95 2.91 -5.59
N LEU A 125 4.95 2.14 -5.11
CA LEU A 125 5.84 2.57 -4.02
C LEU A 125 6.59 3.86 -4.37
N ASP A 126 6.90 4.08 -5.65
CA ASP A 126 7.58 5.29 -6.14
C ASP A 126 6.71 6.54 -5.94
N GLY A 127 5.38 6.40 -6.06
CA GLY A 127 4.43 7.47 -5.73
C GLY A 127 4.45 7.82 -4.25
N PHE A 128 4.44 6.81 -3.37
CA PHE A 128 4.52 7.04 -1.93
C PHE A 128 5.86 7.68 -1.53
N LYS A 129 6.97 7.22 -2.12
CA LYS A 129 8.31 7.80 -1.92
C LYS A 129 8.35 9.28 -2.32
N LYS A 130 7.83 9.62 -3.51
CA LYS A 130 7.69 11.02 -3.97
C LYS A 130 6.98 11.88 -2.92
N HIS A 131 5.84 11.42 -2.38
CA HIS A 131 5.14 12.20 -1.35
C HIS A 131 5.88 12.26 -0.02
N GLN A 132 6.64 11.22 0.35
CA GLN A 132 7.49 11.24 1.53
C GLN A 132 8.61 12.27 1.42
N GLU A 133 9.21 12.44 0.24
CA GLU A 133 10.25 13.43 -0.03
C GLU A 133 9.77 14.87 0.15
N THR A 134 8.48 15.14 -0.09
CA THR A 134 7.88 16.45 0.17
C THR A 134 7.74 16.79 1.66
N GLY A 135 7.86 15.79 2.55
CA GLY A 135 7.62 15.93 4.00
C GLY A 135 6.14 16.03 4.40
N LYS A 136 5.21 15.87 3.45
CA LYS A 136 3.76 15.82 3.72
C LYS A 136 3.30 14.43 4.20
N LEU A 137 3.96 13.39 3.71
CA LEU A 137 3.76 12.01 4.12
C LEU A 137 4.97 11.53 4.95
N GLU A 138 4.73 10.86 6.06
CA GLU A 138 5.76 10.09 6.77
C GLU A 138 5.44 8.60 6.65
N ILE A 139 6.38 7.82 6.10
CA ILE A 139 6.22 6.38 5.95
C ILE A 139 7.09 5.68 6.99
N VAL A 140 6.49 4.87 7.86
CA VAL A 140 7.19 4.03 8.84
C VAL A 140 7.20 2.57 8.42
N THR A 141 8.12 1.78 8.98
CA THR A 141 8.20 0.33 8.72
C THR A 141 7.47 -0.49 9.80
N CYS A 142 7.43 -1.80 9.59
CA CYS A 142 6.93 -2.80 10.52
C CYS A 142 7.93 -3.96 10.59
N ASN A 143 7.74 -4.87 11.54
CA ASN A 143 8.52 -6.09 11.55
C ASN A 143 8.22 -6.97 10.32
N ALA A 144 9.24 -7.73 9.90
CA ALA A 144 9.36 -8.35 8.58
C ALA A 144 8.13 -9.10 8.07
N THR A 145 7.42 -9.81 8.93
CA THR A 145 6.26 -10.62 8.53
C THR A 145 5.00 -10.27 9.31
N HIS A 146 4.95 -9.10 9.94
CA HIS A 146 3.86 -8.69 10.82
C HIS A 146 3.58 -9.70 11.97
N ALA A 147 4.60 -10.43 12.40
CA ALA A 147 4.54 -11.34 13.53
C ALA A 147 4.16 -10.60 14.82
N PHE A 148 3.28 -11.19 15.63
CA PHE A 148 2.94 -10.68 16.95
C PHE A 148 4.09 -10.94 17.95
N LEU A 149 5.04 -10.00 18.00
CA LEU A 149 6.30 -10.13 18.74
C LEU A 149 6.18 -10.51 20.23
N PRO A 150 5.14 -10.10 20.99
CA PRO A 150 5.02 -10.51 22.40
C PRO A 150 4.96 -12.04 22.59
N LEU A 151 4.45 -12.80 21.62
CA LEU A 151 4.49 -14.28 21.70
C LEU A 151 5.92 -14.84 21.57
N TYR A 152 6.84 -14.08 20.99
CA TYR A 152 8.23 -14.47 20.79
C TYR A 152 9.18 -13.86 21.83
N GLN A 153 8.65 -13.33 22.94
CA GLN A 153 9.48 -12.66 23.96
C GLN A 153 10.59 -13.54 24.56
N MET A 154 10.40 -14.87 24.57
CA MET A 154 11.42 -15.83 25.02
C MET A 154 12.49 -16.14 23.95
N TYR A 155 12.33 -15.59 22.74
CA TYR A 155 13.20 -15.80 21.58
C TYR A 155 13.67 -14.43 21.03
N PRO A 156 14.52 -13.70 21.78
CA PRO A 156 14.95 -12.35 21.42
C PRO A 156 15.65 -12.29 20.05
N GLU A 157 16.30 -13.36 19.62
CA GLU A 157 16.92 -13.49 18.30
C GLU A 157 15.89 -13.38 17.18
N VAL A 158 14.72 -14.02 17.34
CA VAL A 158 13.60 -13.96 16.38
C VAL A 158 13.01 -12.56 16.34
N VAL A 159 12.81 -11.94 17.51
CA VAL A 159 12.31 -10.56 17.64
C VAL A 159 13.25 -9.58 16.94
N ASN A 160 14.56 -9.71 17.17
CA ASN A 160 15.57 -8.85 16.55
C ASN A 160 15.65 -9.09 15.04
N ALA A 161 15.61 -10.34 14.58
CA ALA A 161 15.60 -10.65 13.15
C ALA A 161 14.38 -10.03 12.44
N GLN A 162 13.18 -10.17 13.03
CA GLN A 162 11.95 -9.57 12.54
C GLN A 162 12.05 -8.04 12.41
N ILE A 163 12.68 -7.37 13.37
CA ILE A 163 12.92 -5.92 13.34
C ILE A 163 13.95 -5.56 12.27
N SER A 164 15.13 -6.18 12.30
CA SER A 164 16.24 -5.83 11.41
C SER A 164 15.91 -6.09 9.95
N VAL A 165 15.22 -7.20 9.64
CA VAL A 165 14.77 -7.50 8.28
C VAL A 165 13.73 -6.48 7.81
N GLY A 166 12.79 -6.08 8.68
CA GLY A 166 11.80 -5.05 8.35
C GLY A 166 12.42 -3.68 8.05
N VAL A 167 13.46 -3.29 8.80
CA VAL A 167 14.22 -2.06 8.53
C VAL A 167 14.97 -2.14 7.21
N LYS A 168 15.73 -3.23 6.96
CA LYS A 168 16.47 -3.42 5.70
C LYS A 168 15.55 -3.48 4.48
N ASN A 169 14.38 -4.10 4.62
CA ASN A 169 13.37 -4.14 3.56
C ASN A 169 12.85 -2.73 3.24
N TYR A 170 12.59 -1.92 4.25
CA TYR A 170 12.21 -0.53 4.05
C TYR A 170 13.31 0.25 3.31
N GLU A 171 14.56 0.13 3.75
CA GLU A 171 15.70 0.78 3.10
C GLU A 171 15.85 0.35 1.64
N LYS A 172 15.60 -0.93 1.33
CA LYS A 172 15.61 -1.47 -0.03
C LYS A 172 14.64 -0.74 -0.97
N HIS A 173 13.43 -0.43 -0.50
CA HIS A 173 12.37 0.14 -1.34
C HIS A 173 12.25 1.66 -1.25
N MET A 174 12.54 2.24 -0.10
CA MET A 174 12.39 3.67 0.16
C MET A 174 13.72 4.44 0.01
N GLU A 175 14.84 3.72 -0.16
CA GLU A 175 16.20 4.28 -0.25
C GLU A 175 16.55 5.22 0.92
N LYS A 176 15.94 4.99 2.08
CA LYS A 176 16.05 5.81 3.28
C LYS A 176 15.91 4.95 4.51
N HIS A 177 16.59 5.31 5.60
CA HIS A 177 16.35 4.69 6.90
C HIS A 177 14.99 5.16 7.46
N PRO A 178 14.13 4.25 7.98
CA PRO A 178 12.85 4.63 8.56
C PRO A 178 13.03 5.59 9.75
N GLY A 179 12.24 6.66 9.81
CA GLY A 179 12.23 7.67 10.89
C GLY A 179 13.05 8.95 10.65
N GLY A 180 13.89 9.01 9.61
CA GLY A 180 14.65 10.21 9.24
C GLY A 180 15.69 10.69 10.28
N SER A 181 16.86 11.13 9.82
CA SER A 181 17.99 11.65 10.64
C SER A 181 18.84 10.63 11.41
N GLY A 182 18.99 9.39 10.93
CA GLY A 182 20.02 8.46 11.44
C GLY A 182 19.90 8.06 12.91
N LEU A 183 18.76 8.34 13.55
CA LEU A 183 18.47 7.85 14.89
C LEU A 183 18.03 6.38 14.79
N PRO A 184 18.60 5.46 15.59
CA PRO A 184 18.23 4.03 15.61
C PRO A 184 16.79 3.77 16.11
N SER A 185 16.02 4.82 16.40
CA SER A 185 14.64 4.77 16.83
C SER A 185 13.69 4.81 15.63
N ALA A 186 13.79 3.85 14.71
CA ALA A 186 12.74 3.64 13.72
C ALA A 186 11.43 3.36 14.46
N VAL A 187 10.34 4.08 14.19
CA VAL A 187 9.03 3.65 14.69
C VAL A 187 8.72 2.30 14.04
N ILE A 188 8.77 1.24 14.82
CA ILE A 188 8.41 -0.11 14.37
C ILE A 188 7.11 -0.46 15.05
N ILE A 189 6.11 -0.80 14.24
CA ILE A 189 4.90 -1.44 14.76
C ILE A 189 5.31 -2.83 15.23
N ARG A 190 5.24 -3.06 16.56
CA ARG A 190 5.38 -4.39 17.17
C ARG A 190 3.99 -4.97 17.38
N GLY A 191 3.47 -5.73 16.42
CA GLY A 191 2.11 -6.28 16.50
C GLY A 191 1.03 -5.19 16.41
N TRP A 192 0.55 -4.68 17.55
CA TRP A 192 -0.49 -3.63 17.64
C TRP A 192 -0.01 -2.34 18.32
N THR A 193 1.27 -2.24 18.63
CA THR A 193 1.84 -1.10 19.36
C THR A 193 3.00 -0.50 18.58
N CYS A 194 2.89 0.77 18.18
CA CYS A 194 4.04 1.56 17.69
C CYS A 194 5.01 1.74 18.85
N ILE A 195 6.14 1.05 18.83
CA ILE A 195 7.17 1.19 19.87
C ILE A 195 8.50 1.45 19.17
N LEU A 196 9.12 2.58 19.51
CA LEU A 196 10.52 2.85 19.18
C LEU A 196 11.35 1.72 19.81
N PRO A 197 12.18 0.97 19.05
CA PRO A 197 13.09 0.02 19.66
C PRO A 197 13.99 0.81 20.60
N ARG A 198 14.02 0.42 21.89
CA ARG A 198 15.13 0.80 22.76
C ARG A 198 16.34 0.01 22.27
N THR A 199 17.16 0.62 21.43
CA THR A 199 18.53 0.16 21.24
C THR A 199 19.30 0.60 22.48
N THR A 200 19.62 -0.36 23.35
CA THR A 200 20.69 -0.23 24.35
C THR A 200 22.03 -0.06 23.67
#